data_AF-A0A1M4WR72-F1
#
_entry.id   AF-A0A1M4WR72-F1
#
_cell.length_a   1.000
_cell.length_b   1.000
_cell.length_c   1.000
_cell.angle_alpha   90.00
_cell.angle_beta   90.00
_cell.angle_gamma   90.00
#
_symmetry.space_group_name_H-M   'P 1'
#
loop_
_entity.id
_entity.type
_entity.pdbx_description
1 polymer ?
#
loop_
_entity_poly.entity_id
_entity_poly.type
_entity_poly.pdbx_seq_one_letter_code
_entity_poly.pdbx_strand_id
1 'polypeptide(L)'
;MPYKDQQPRKRIEYRGENIRVSRTSGVSATKTHSKDGYGATINTNHGVRFHKRLFKGARLGLQNGNFQFIGRYKSGPFNFNISKSGVSTSIKNKRGSYNLFKPNYSSFKMGGVQVRGKNAATLQLIFMFFQLALALIQLIWHITINLLWLSFLGIKWLVDFGIGFYKGYQNNS
;
A
#
# COMPACT_ATOMS: atom_id res chain seq x y z
N MET A 1 -34.05 11.37 14.39
CA MET A 1 -34.67 11.17 13.06
C MET A 1 -33.74 10.27 12.25
N PRO A 2 -34.14 9.06 11.83
CA PRO A 2 -33.26 8.18 11.06
C PRO A 2 -33.13 8.71 9.62
N TYR A 3 -31.91 8.66 9.09
CA TYR A 3 -31.52 9.14 7.76
C TYR A 3 -32.22 8.29 6.69
N LYS A 4 -33.04 8.90 5.83
CA LYS A 4 -33.72 8.23 4.72
C LYS A 4 -32.66 7.86 3.68
N ASP A 5 -32.46 6.56 3.43
CA ASP A 5 -31.57 6.05 2.38
C ASP A 5 -31.94 6.68 1.03
N GLN A 6 -31.07 7.56 0.52
CA GLN A 6 -31.24 8.17 -0.78
C GLN A 6 -31.04 7.10 -1.85
N GLN A 7 -32.14 6.67 -2.50
CA GLN A 7 -32.07 5.73 -3.61
C GLN A 7 -31.09 6.23 -4.69
N PRO A 8 -30.32 5.32 -5.32
CA PRO A 8 -29.36 5.70 -6.35
C PRO A 8 -30.08 6.38 -7.52
N ARG A 9 -29.89 7.70 -7.66
CA ARG A 9 -30.45 8.47 -8.79
C ARG A 9 -29.77 8.03 -10.08
N LYS A 10 -30.53 7.42 -10.99
CA LYS A 10 -30.08 7.03 -12.34
C LYS A 10 -29.70 8.31 -13.11
N ARG A 11 -28.43 8.44 -13.49
CA ARG A 11 -27.89 9.62 -14.18
C ARG A 11 -28.14 9.50 -15.68
N ILE A 12 -28.96 10.38 -16.24
CA ILE A 12 -29.17 10.47 -17.69
C ILE A 12 -28.04 11.34 -18.26
N GLU A 13 -27.04 10.67 -18.84
CA GLU A 13 -25.93 11.32 -19.53
C GLU A 13 -25.56 10.57 -20.81
N TYR A 14 -25.29 11.33 -21.86
CA TYR A 14 -24.63 10.85 -23.05
C TYR A 14 -23.15 11.24 -22.97
N ARG A 15 -22.25 10.29 -23.22
CA ARG A 15 -20.80 10.50 -23.14
C ARG A 15 -20.14 9.99 -24.41
N GLY A 16 -19.82 10.91 -25.32
CA GLY A 16 -18.96 10.67 -26.47
C GLY A 16 -17.48 10.85 -26.12
N GLU A 17 -16.62 10.76 -27.13
CA GLU A 17 -15.15 10.78 -26.97
C GLU A 17 -14.65 12.11 -26.38
N ASN A 18 -15.09 13.24 -26.95
CA ASN A 18 -14.71 14.58 -26.52
C ASN A 18 -15.90 15.39 -26.00
N ILE A 19 -17.13 14.86 -26.05
CA ILE A 19 -18.37 15.59 -25.72
C ILE A 19 -19.15 14.81 -24.67
N ARG A 20 -19.60 15.50 -23.62
CA ARG A 20 -20.52 14.96 -22.63
C ARG A 20 -21.74 15.86 -22.54
N VAL A 21 -22.91 15.24 -22.66
CA VAL A 21 -24.21 15.90 -22.50
C VAL A 21 -24.91 15.28 -21.31
N SER A 22 -25.34 16.08 -20.34
CA SER A 22 -26.09 15.58 -19.19
C SER A 22 -27.19 16.54 -18.80
N ARG A 23 -28.30 16.00 -18.28
CA ARG A 23 -29.46 16.80 -17.86
C ARG A 23 -29.11 17.84 -16.78
N THR A 24 -28.12 17.57 -15.93
CA THR A 24 -27.75 18.43 -14.79
C THR A 24 -26.54 19.32 -15.03
N SER A 25 -25.63 18.95 -15.95
CA SER A 25 -24.38 19.69 -16.17
C SER A 25 -24.27 20.27 -17.58
N GLY A 26 -25.31 20.12 -18.40
CA GLY A 26 -25.36 20.62 -19.77
C GLY A 26 -24.43 19.86 -20.73
N VAL A 27 -24.01 20.56 -21.79
CA VAL A 27 -23.04 20.10 -22.78
C VAL A 27 -21.64 20.56 -22.36
N SER A 28 -20.66 19.66 -22.45
CA SER A 28 -19.25 19.98 -22.20
C SER A 28 -18.38 19.31 -23.24
N ALA A 29 -17.42 20.06 -23.80
CA ALA A 29 -16.39 19.53 -24.66
C ALA A 29 -15.06 19.46 -23.89
N THR A 30 -14.36 18.34 -23.98
CA THR A 30 -13.05 18.13 -23.35
C THR A 30 -12.08 17.59 -24.39
N LYS A 31 -10.92 18.22 -24.51
CA LYS A 31 -9.80 17.69 -25.28
C LYS A 31 -8.59 17.56 -24.38
N THR A 32 -7.98 16.38 -24.35
CA THR A 32 -6.76 16.13 -23.58
C THR A 32 -5.63 15.75 -24.52
N HIS A 33 -4.54 16.51 -24.46
CA HIS A 33 -3.28 16.17 -25.10
C HIS A 33 -2.28 15.78 -24.02
N SER A 34 -1.93 14.49 -23.97
CA SER A 34 -0.91 13.97 -23.06
C SER A 34 0.20 13.29 -23.86
N LYS A 35 1.44 13.70 -23.61
CA LYS A 35 2.66 13.00 -24.03
C LYS A 35 3.35 12.43 -22.80
N ASP A 36 4.40 11.63 -23.00
CA ASP A 36 5.02 10.94 -21.88
C ASP A 36 5.61 11.95 -20.87
N GLY A 37 5.04 11.95 -19.67
CA GLY A 37 5.43 12.86 -18.59
C GLY A 37 4.79 14.25 -18.57
N TYR A 38 3.97 14.68 -19.54
CA TYR A 38 3.25 15.96 -19.44
C TYR A 38 1.93 15.94 -20.22
N GLY A 39 0.97 16.75 -19.78
CA GLY A 39 -0.28 16.87 -20.52
C GLY A 39 -1.08 18.11 -20.18
N ALA A 40 -1.87 18.53 -21.16
CA ALA A 40 -2.79 19.64 -21.11
C ALA A 40 -4.21 19.13 -21.40
N THR A 41 -5.15 19.43 -20.53
CA THR A 41 -6.57 19.20 -20.75
C THR A 41 -7.27 20.54 -20.82
N ILE A 42 -8.06 20.74 -21.87
CA ILE A 42 -8.93 21.90 -22.03
C ILE A 42 -10.36 21.38 -21.96
N ASN A 43 -11.17 21.95 -21.09
CA ASN A 43 -12.59 21.64 -20.92
C ASN A 43 -13.40 22.95 -20.94
N THR A 44 -14.50 22.99 -21.68
CA THR A 44 -15.33 24.21 -21.80
C THR A 44 -15.93 24.68 -20.47
N ASN A 45 -16.28 23.76 -19.57
CA ASN A 45 -16.96 24.08 -18.30
C ASN A 45 -15.99 24.14 -17.12
N HIS A 46 -14.87 23.42 -17.19
CA HIS A 46 -13.91 23.30 -16.10
C HIS A 46 -12.57 23.98 -16.37
N GLY A 47 -12.40 24.63 -17.52
CA GLY A 47 -11.20 25.38 -17.88
C GLY A 47 -10.01 24.50 -18.26
N VAL A 48 -8.81 24.95 -17.91
CA VAL A 48 -7.54 24.37 -18.38
C VAL A 48 -6.77 23.71 -17.24
N ARG A 49 -6.24 22.53 -17.51
CA ARG A 49 -5.39 21.77 -16.60
C ARG A 49 -4.09 21.36 -17.27
N PHE A 50 -2.99 21.80 -16.72
CA PHE A 50 -1.64 21.36 -17.08
C PHE A 50 -1.10 20.41 -16.02
N HIS A 51 -0.31 19.43 -16.42
CA HIS A 51 0.46 18.62 -15.49
C HIS A 51 1.79 18.17 -16.10
N LYS A 52 2.80 18.04 -15.25
CA LYS A 52 4.13 17.51 -15.56
C LYS A 52 4.52 16.50 -14.49
N ARG A 53 4.87 15.29 -14.91
CA ARG A 53 5.41 14.20 -14.09
C ARG A 53 6.89 14.51 -13.81
N LEU A 54 7.28 14.42 -12.54
CA LEU A 54 8.69 14.58 -12.15
C LEU A 54 9.40 13.21 -12.17
N PHE A 55 8.76 12.21 -11.58
CA PHE A 55 9.24 10.83 -11.55
C PHE A 55 8.05 9.89 -11.29
N LYS A 56 8.26 8.57 -11.30
CA LYS A 56 7.20 7.59 -11.04
C LYS A 56 6.61 7.82 -9.64
N GLY A 57 5.38 8.34 -9.61
CA GLY A 57 4.66 8.63 -8.37
C GLY A 57 4.49 10.12 -8.06
N ALA A 58 5.33 11.04 -8.55
CA ALA A 58 5.07 12.47 -8.35
C ALA A 58 4.81 13.25 -9.64
N ARG A 59 3.89 14.20 -9.53
CA ARG A 59 3.57 15.16 -10.56
C ARG A 59 3.26 16.53 -9.97
N LEU A 60 3.57 17.53 -10.75
CA LEU A 60 3.12 18.89 -10.59
C LEU A 60 1.98 19.14 -11.56
N GLY A 61 1.02 19.95 -11.17
CA GLY A 61 -0.09 20.36 -12.02
C GLY A 61 -0.53 21.77 -11.72
N LEU A 62 -1.16 22.39 -12.69
CA LEU A 62 -1.82 23.67 -12.60
C LEU A 62 -3.23 23.47 -13.14
N GLN A 63 -4.25 23.79 -12.36
CA GLN A 63 -5.64 23.71 -12.80
C GLN A 63 -6.31 25.05 -12.54
N ASN A 64 -6.69 25.77 -13.60
CA ASN A 64 -7.26 27.12 -13.52
C ASN A 64 -6.47 28.04 -12.56
N GLY A 65 -5.14 28.10 -12.73
CA GLY A 65 -4.24 28.89 -11.88
C GLY A 65 -3.85 28.24 -10.54
N ASN A 66 -4.52 27.18 -10.10
CA ASN A 66 -4.19 26.51 -8.84
C ASN A 66 -3.09 25.46 -9.01
N PHE A 67 -1.96 25.68 -8.35
CA PHE A 67 -0.86 24.72 -8.27
C PHE A 67 -1.22 23.49 -7.43
N GLN A 68 -0.96 22.31 -7.97
CA GLN A 68 -1.20 20.98 -7.40
C GLN A 68 0.09 20.17 -7.42
N PHE A 69 0.68 19.95 -6.25
CA PHE A 69 1.70 18.92 -6.08
C PHE A 69 1.06 17.63 -5.56
N ILE A 70 1.33 16.51 -6.24
CA ILE A 70 0.81 15.19 -5.88
C ILE A 70 1.94 14.19 -5.98
N GLY A 71 2.34 13.62 -4.84
CA GLY A 71 3.22 12.46 -4.73
C GLY A 71 2.45 11.24 -4.25
N ARG A 72 2.55 10.11 -4.93
CA ARG A 72 1.93 8.84 -4.59
C ARG A 72 2.92 7.73 -4.86
N TYR A 73 3.48 7.20 -3.79
CA TYR A 73 4.43 6.11 -3.84
C TYR A 73 3.83 4.87 -3.20
N LYS A 74 4.07 3.74 -3.83
CA LYS A 74 3.61 2.45 -3.36
C LYS A 74 4.76 1.48 -3.44
N SER A 75 5.09 0.88 -2.30
CA SER A 75 6.08 -0.19 -2.20
C SER A 75 5.49 -1.32 -1.36
N GLY A 76 5.11 -2.41 -2.04
CA GLY A 76 4.47 -3.56 -1.41
C GLY A 76 3.24 -3.18 -0.56
N PRO A 77 3.23 -3.50 0.75
CA PRO A 77 2.13 -3.16 1.65
C PRO A 77 2.10 -1.66 2.02
N PHE A 78 3.20 -0.92 1.84
CA PHE A 78 3.29 0.49 2.22
C PHE A 78 2.84 1.40 1.08
N ASN A 79 2.02 2.39 1.44
CA ASN A 79 1.61 3.46 0.54
C ASN A 79 1.90 4.80 1.19
N PHE A 80 2.53 5.69 0.45
CA PHE A 80 2.87 7.03 0.87
C PHE A 80 2.26 8.03 -0.10
N ASN A 81 1.46 8.95 0.43
CA ASN A 81 0.80 9.98 -0.36
C ASN A 81 1.17 11.34 0.20
N ILE A 82 1.63 12.21 -0.69
CA ILE A 82 1.89 13.62 -0.44
C ILE A 82 0.96 14.43 -1.34
N SER A 83 0.33 15.44 -0.78
CA SER A 83 -0.42 16.45 -1.52
C SER A 83 -0.22 17.83 -0.90
N LYS A 84 -0.72 18.87 -1.57
CA LYS A 84 -0.76 20.24 -1.03
C LYS A 84 -1.38 20.32 0.37
N SER A 85 -2.32 19.43 0.70
CA SER A 85 -3.02 19.38 2.00
C SER A 85 -2.29 18.56 3.07
N GLY A 86 -1.11 18.01 2.78
CA GLY A 86 -0.30 17.26 3.73
C GLY A 86 0.06 15.85 3.26
N VAL A 87 0.57 15.07 4.22
CA VAL A 87 1.17 13.76 3.99
C VAL A 87 0.35 12.66 4.67
N SER A 88 0.30 11.47 4.07
CA SER A 88 -0.32 10.29 4.68
C SER A 88 0.40 9.01 4.29
N THR A 89 0.63 8.15 5.26
CA THR A 89 1.16 6.80 5.12
C THR A 89 0.07 5.79 5.46
N SER A 90 0.02 4.70 4.70
CA SER A 90 -0.86 3.58 5.01
C SER A 90 -0.20 2.24 4.74
N ILE A 91 -0.59 1.25 5.54
CA ILE A 91 -0.12 -0.13 5.47
C ILE A 91 -1.31 -1.00 5.05
N LYS A 92 -1.16 -1.73 3.96
CA LYS A 92 -2.20 -2.57 3.38
C LYS A 92 -1.89 -4.05 3.65
N ASN A 93 -2.90 -4.74 4.19
CA ASN A 93 -2.88 -6.18 4.45
C ASN A 93 -4.02 -6.87 3.70
N LYS A 94 -4.05 -8.22 3.72
CA LYS A 94 -5.13 -9.00 3.08
C LYS A 94 -6.53 -8.62 3.57
N ARG A 95 -6.63 -8.25 4.86
CA ARG A 95 -7.89 -7.88 5.52
C ARG A 95 -8.26 -6.40 5.37
N GLY A 96 -7.42 -5.52 4.84
CA GLY A 96 -7.77 -4.10 4.76
C GLY A 96 -6.58 -3.15 4.69
N SER A 97 -6.75 -1.91 5.13
CA SER A 97 -5.69 -0.90 5.17
C SER A 97 -5.74 -0.07 6.45
N TYR A 98 -4.59 0.12 7.09
CA TYR A 98 -4.41 1.00 8.23
C TYR A 98 -3.68 2.28 7.81
N ASN A 99 -4.23 3.44 8.14
CA ASN A 99 -3.60 4.74 7.89
C ASN A 99 -3.06 5.30 9.20
N LEU A 100 -1.76 5.63 9.24
CA LEU A 100 -1.09 6.05 10.48
C LEU A 100 -1.54 7.44 10.91
N PHE A 101 -1.68 8.37 9.97
CA PHE A 101 -1.99 9.77 10.27
C PHE A 101 -3.48 10.06 10.31
N LYS A 102 -4.30 9.24 9.64
CA LYS A 102 -5.74 9.49 9.49
C LYS A 102 -6.54 8.22 9.79
N PRO A 103 -6.78 7.87 11.06
CA PRO A 103 -7.44 6.62 11.44
C PRO A 103 -8.85 6.47 10.88
N ASN A 104 -9.56 7.59 10.61
CA ASN A 104 -10.87 7.58 9.95
C ASN A 104 -10.85 7.00 8.52
N TYR A 105 -9.68 6.95 7.88
CA TYR A 105 -9.50 6.42 6.53
C TYR A 105 -9.03 4.97 6.52
N SER A 106 -8.93 4.33 7.68
CA SER A 106 -8.65 2.91 7.81
C SER A 106 -9.87 2.07 7.41
N SER A 107 -9.62 0.85 6.93
CA SER A 107 -10.67 -0.09 6.55
C SER A 107 -10.27 -1.51 6.88
N PHE A 108 -11.24 -2.32 7.31
CA PHE A 108 -11.05 -3.71 7.71
C PHE A 108 -12.18 -4.56 7.13
N LYS A 109 -11.87 -5.75 6.62
CA LYS A 109 -12.80 -6.68 5.97
C LYS A 109 -12.81 -8.01 6.72
N MET A 110 -14.00 -8.41 7.15
CA MET A 110 -14.25 -9.68 7.83
C MET A 110 -15.58 -10.25 7.35
N GLY A 111 -15.59 -11.52 6.93
CA GLY A 111 -16.81 -12.20 6.49
C GLY A 111 -17.57 -11.53 5.35
N GLY A 112 -16.87 -10.87 4.41
CA GLY A 112 -17.50 -10.13 3.31
C GLY A 112 -17.95 -8.69 3.66
N VAL A 113 -18.03 -8.34 4.94
CA VAL A 113 -18.38 -6.99 5.40
C VAL A 113 -17.13 -6.11 5.52
N GLN A 114 -17.18 -4.90 4.97
CA GLN A 114 -16.12 -3.90 5.09
C GLN A 114 -16.47 -2.83 6.12
N VAL A 115 -15.80 -2.85 7.27
CA VAL A 115 -15.85 -1.79 8.28
C VAL A 115 -14.87 -0.68 7.90
N ARG A 116 -15.27 0.58 8.10
CA ARG A 116 -14.44 1.77 7.86
C ARG A 116 -14.45 2.69 9.08
N GLY A 117 -13.47 3.58 9.16
CA GLY A 117 -13.38 4.57 10.23
C GLY A 117 -12.50 4.14 11.41
N LYS A 118 -12.66 4.79 12.57
CA LYS A 118 -11.84 4.55 13.76
C LYS A 118 -11.90 3.10 14.23
N ASN A 119 -13.08 2.49 14.21
CA ASN A 119 -13.25 1.09 14.61
C ASN A 119 -12.47 0.12 13.70
N ALA A 120 -12.38 0.42 12.40
CA ALA A 120 -11.56 -0.35 11.47
C ALA A 120 -10.06 -0.18 11.75
N ALA A 121 -9.63 0.99 12.21
CA ALA A 121 -8.25 1.22 12.60
C ALA A 121 -7.86 0.34 13.81
N THR A 122 -8.72 0.28 14.82
CA THR A 122 -8.52 -0.58 16.01
C THR A 122 -8.47 -2.05 15.63
N LEU A 123 -9.43 -2.54 14.85
CA LEU A 123 -9.44 -3.94 14.38
C LEU A 123 -8.20 -4.28 13.57
N GLN A 124 -7.73 -3.36 12.73
CA GLN A 124 -6.54 -3.63 11.93
C GLN A 124 -5.26 -3.60 12.76
N LEU A 125 -5.17 -2.76 13.79
CA LEU A 125 -4.05 -2.81 14.74
C LEU A 125 -3.99 -4.14 15.48
N ILE A 126 -5.14 -4.61 15.99
CA ILE A 126 -5.24 -5.92 16.65
C ILE A 126 -4.78 -7.03 15.70
N PHE A 127 -5.28 -7.02 14.46
CA PHE A 127 -4.89 -8.01 13.45
C PHE A 127 -3.39 -7.97 13.14
N MET A 128 -2.81 -6.77 12.99
CA MET A 128 -1.38 -6.60 12.74
C MET A 128 -0.54 -7.06 13.92
N PHE A 129 -0.99 -6.80 15.15
CA PHE A 129 -0.33 -7.25 16.37
C PHE A 129 -0.25 -8.78 16.44
N PHE A 130 -1.37 -9.48 16.24
CA PHE A 130 -1.36 -10.95 16.21
C PHE A 130 -0.48 -11.51 15.11
N GLN A 131 -0.50 -10.89 13.92
CA GLN A 131 0.35 -11.32 12.82
C GLN A 131 1.84 -11.13 13.14
N LEU A 132 2.20 -10.04 13.83
CA LEU A 132 3.57 -9.82 14.30
C LEU A 132 3.97 -10.82 15.39
N ALA A 133 3.10 -11.09 16.37
CA ALA A 133 3.36 -12.04 17.43
C ALA A 133 3.64 -13.46 16.87
N LEU A 134 2.82 -13.92 15.91
CA LEU A 134 3.05 -15.20 15.24
C LEU A 134 4.37 -15.22 14.46
N ALA A 135 4.69 -14.13 13.76
CA ALA A 135 5.96 -14.03 13.03
C ALA A 135 7.17 -14.08 13.97
N LEU A 136 7.08 -13.45 15.16
CA LEU A 136 8.13 -13.52 16.17
C LEU A 136 8.30 -14.93 16.75
N ILE A 137 7.20 -15.63 17.02
CA ILE A 137 7.24 -17.03 17.46
C ILE A 137 7.92 -17.91 16.41
N GLN A 138 7.54 -17.76 15.13
CA GLN A 138 8.19 -18.47 14.02
C GLN A 138 9.68 -18.14 13.93
N LEU A 139 10.04 -16.87 14.05
CA LEU A 139 11.44 -16.44 14.02
C LEU A 139 12.25 -17.09 15.14
N ILE A 140 11.74 -17.06 16.38
CA ILE A 140 12.38 -17.69 17.54
C ILE A 140 12.54 -19.20 17.29
N TRP A 141 11.48 -19.87 16.83
CA TRP A 141 11.51 -21.29 16.51
C TRP A 141 12.62 -21.62 15.48
N HIS A 142 12.69 -20.85 14.39
CA HIS A 142 13.73 -21.03 13.38
C HIS A 142 15.13 -20.79 13.93
N ILE A 143 15.34 -19.75 14.74
CA ILE A 143 16.62 -19.47 15.38
C ILE A 143 17.02 -20.63 16.31
N THR A 144 16.11 -21.11 17.15
CA THR A 144 16.36 -22.20 18.08
C THR A 144 16.76 -23.48 17.37
N ILE A 145 16.03 -23.89 16.32
CA ILE A 145 16.37 -25.08 15.55
C ILE A 145 17.75 -24.93 14.89
N ASN A 146 18.04 -23.78 14.29
CA ASN A 146 19.33 -23.55 13.65
C ASN A 146 20.48 -23.59 14.67
N LEU A 147 20.29 -23.03 15.87
CA LEU A 147 21.28 -23.09 16.94
C LEU A 147 21.50 -24.52 17.44
N LEU A 148 20.42 -25.29 17.65
CA LEU A 148 20.52 -26.70 18.04
C LEU A 148 21.25 -27.52 16.96
N TRP A 149 20.93 -27.28 15.70
CA TRP A 149 21.58 -27.94 14.57
C TRP A 149 23.06 -27.59 14.47
N LEU A 150 23.41 -26.31 14.61
CA LEU A 150 24.79 -25.85 14.60
C LEU A 150 25.59 -26.44 15.76
N SER A 151 25.00 -26.48 16.96
CA SER A 151 25.61 -27.12 18.13
C SER A 151 25.84 -28.61 17.91
N PHE A 152 24.86 -29.33 17.34
CA PHE A 152 25.01 -30.74 16.99
C PHE A 152 26.15 -30.96 15.99
N LEU A 153 26.22 -30.15 14.93
CA LEU A 153 27.31 -30.21 13.94
C LEU A 153 28.67 -29.88 14.58
N GLY A 154 28.73 -28.90 15.47
CA GLY A 154 29.95 -28.54 16.19
C GLY A 154 30.46 -29.68 17.07
N ILE A 155 29.57 -30.33 17.84
CA ILE A 155 29.92 -31.50 18.66
C ILE A 155 30.39 -32.65 17.77
N LYS A 156 29.64 -32.96 16.70
CA LYS A 156 30.03 -34.03 15.76
C LYS A 156 31.41 -33.78 15.17
N TRP A 157 31.68 -32.55 14.72
CA TRP A 157 32.98 -32.18 14.16
C TRP A 157 34.10 -32.36 15.18
N LEU A 158 33.91 -31.97 16.44
CA LEU A 158 34.89 -32.17 17.51
C LEU A 158 35.17 -33.66 17.76
N VAL A 159 34.14 -34.51 17.76
CA VAL A 159 34.27 -35.96 17.92
C VAL A 159 35.03 -36.56 16.73
N ASP A 160 34.64 -36.23 15.49
CA ASP A 160 35.29 -36.73 14.28
C ASP A 160 36.77 -36.28 14.21
N PHE A 161 37.05 -35.03 14.59
CA PHE A 161 38.40 -34.49 14.70
C PHE A 161 39.23 -35.24 15.75
N GLY A 162 38.67 -35.49 16.94
CA GLY A 162 39.34 -36.25 18.01
C GLY A 162 39.66 -37.69 17.60
N ILE A 163 38.73 -38.38 16.94
CA ILE A 163 38.94 -39.73 16.41
C ILE A 163 40.02 -39.73 15.33
N GLY A 164 39.97 -38.77 14.39
CA GLY A 164 40.96 -38.63 13.33
C GLY A 164 42.36 -38.36 13.88
N PHE A 165 42.46 -37.48 14.87
CA PHE A 165 43.72 -37.15 15.54
C PHE A 165 44.31 -38.36 16.27
N TYR A 166 43.50 -39.10 17.04
CA TYR A 166 43.94 -40.30 17.76
C TYR A 166 44.46 -41.39 16.82
N LYS A 167 43.72 -41.68 15.73
CA LYS A 167 44.16 -42.65 14.72
C LYS A 167 45.44 -42.22 14.00
N GLY A 168 45.58 -40.92 13.70
CA GLY A 168 46.80 -40.37 13.10
C GLY A 168 48.02 -40.51 14.02
N TYR A 169 47.83 -40.33 15.33
CA TYR A 169 48.90 -40.53 16.31
C TYR A 169 49.31 -42.01 16.42
N GLN A 170 48.36 -42.93 16.51
CA GLN A 170 48.66 -44.37 16.61
C GLN A 170 49.37 -44.96 15.38
N ASN A 171 49.08 -44.48 14.17
CA ASN A 171 49.72 -44.99 12.95
C ASN A 171 51.16 -44.48 12.72
N ASN A 172 51.60 -43.47 13.48
CA ASN A 172 52.94 -42.88 13.38
C ASN A 172 53.87 -43.29 14.53
N SER A 173 53.40 -44.13 15.46
CA SER A 173 54.19 -44.75 16.54
C SER A 173 54.43 -46.22 16.26
#